data_AF-A0A917FW59-F1
#
_entry.id   AF-A0A917FW59-F1
#
_cell.length_a   1.000
_cell.length_b   1.000
_cell.length_c   1.000
_cell.angle_alpha   90.00
_cell.angle_beta   90.00
_cell.angle_gamma   90.00
#
_symmetry.space_group_name_H-M   'P 1'
#
loop_
_entity.id
_entity.type
_entity.pdbx_description
1 polymer ?
#
loop_
_entity_poly.entity_id
_entity_poly.type
_entity_poly.pdbx_seq_one_letter_code
_entity_poly.pdbx_strand_id
1 'polypeptide(L)'
;MTLSKCFKFSMTLLFFLIICSACQSNREEGPSEYISLDELKSLSEKGVSLNWDDFNKYSFEDIGSGLYIRKYKIEGGHQLLIRGKSLENPPEQIFIVDENGKELDLTQDNLSELYDLK
;
A
#
# COMPACT_ATOMS: atom_id res chain seq x y z
N MET A 1 -25.70 32.01 51.63
CA MET A 1 -24.32 32.48 51.43
C MET A 1 -23.39 31.43 52.03
N THR A 2 -23.05 30.40 51.24
CA THR A 2 -22.23 29.24 51.64
C THR A 2 -20.76 29.62 51.56
N LEU A 3 -20.09 29.72 52.71
CA LEU A 3 -19.28 28.69 53.36
C LEU A 3 -18.04 28.27 52.54
N SER A 4 -16.92 28.84 52.97
CA SER A 4 -15.54 28.61 52.59
C SER A 4 -15.05 27.19 52.88
N LYS A 5 -14.20 26.65 51.98
CA LYS A 5 -13.07 25.77 52.33
C LYS A 5 -12.10 25.59 51.16
N CYS A 6 -10.85 25.97 51.43
CA CYS A 6 -9.66 25.73 50.64
C CYS A 6 -9.48 24.23 50.39
N PHE A 7 -9.54 23.82 49.12
CA PHE A 7 -9.23 22.46 48.70
C PHE A 7 -7.87 22.45 47.96
N LYS A 8 -6.83 22.36 48.78
CA LYS A 8 -5.63 21.52 48.65
C LYS A 8 -4.96 21.41 47.26
N PHE A 9 -3.73 21.93 47.22
CA PHE A 9 -2.57 21.35 46.54
C PHE A 9 -2.74 21.01 45.05
N SER A 10 -2.90 22.05 44.21
CA SER A 10 -2.53 22.00 42.79
C SER A 10 -1.01 22.14 42.64
N MET A 11 -0.27 21.19 43.22
CA MET A 11 1.17 21.04 43.06
C MET A 11 1.51 19.55 43.12
N THR A 12 0.90 18.81 42.19
CA THR A 12 1.40 17.52 41.75
C THR A 12 1.74 17.74 40.27
N LEU A 13 2.98 18.17 40.01
CA LEU A 13 3.98 17.26 39.45
C LEU A 13 3.69 17.09 37.95
N LEU A 14 4.07 18.04 37.09
CA LEU A 14 5.41 18.04 36.48
C LEU A 14 6.00 16.63 36.25
N PHE A 15 5.19 15.71 35.67
CA PHE A 15 5.64 14.37 35.28
C PHE A 15 4.85 13.85 34.07
N PHE A 16 4.78 14.63 32.98
CA PHE A 16 4.44 14.07 31.65
C PHE A 16 5.23 14.78 30.54
N LEU A 17 6.48 15.19 30.85
CA LEU A 17 7.41 15.78 29.88
C LEU A 17 8.44 14.78 29.33
N ILE A 18 8.23 13.47 29.49
CA ILE A 18 9.14 12.45 28.97
C ILE A 18 8.36 11.21 28.57
N ILE A 19 7.81 11.21 27.36
CA ILE A 19 7.88 10.00 26.55
C ILE A 19 8.57 10.43 25.27
N CYS A 20 9.79 9.94 25.14
CA CYS A 20 10.58 9.98 23.94
C CYS A 20 9.65 9.72 22.76
N SER A 21 9.35 10.77 22.00
CA SER A 21 9.10 10.59 20.58
C SER A 21 10.44 10.10 20.04
N ALA A 22 10.68 8.79 20.16
CA ALA A 22 11.43 8.10 19.14
C ALA A 22 10.90 8.67 17.84
N CYS A 23 11.77 9.29 17.05
CA CYS A 23 11.44 9.71 15.71
C CYS A 23 10.95 8.46 14.98
N GLN A 24 9.66 8.13 15.09
CA GLN A 24 8.95 7.49 14.01
C GLN A 24 8.93 8.58 12.95
N SER A 25 10.04 8.67 12.21
CA SER A 25 9.98 9.26 10.89
C SER A 25 9.00 8.37 10.15
N ASN A 26 7.73 8.73 10.20
CA ASN A 26 6.86 8.59 9.05
C ASN A 26 7.52 9.48 8.00
N ARG A 27 8.59 8.95 7.40
CA ARG A 27 9.04 9.45 6.13
C ARG A 27 7.83 9.14 5.27
N GLU A 28 7.12 10.18 4.84
CA GLU A 28 6.46 10.08 3.56
C GLU A 28 7.61 9.87 2.56
N GLU A 29 8.09 8.63 2.49
CA GLU A 29 8.97 8.19 1.43
C GLU A 29 8.12 8.38 0.17
N GLY A 30 8.68 9.08 -0.82
CA GLY A 30 8.03 9.23 -2.11
C GLY A 30 7.63 7.86 -2.67
N PRO A 31 6.77 7.84 -3.69
CA PRO A 31 6.25 6.58 -4.23
C PRO A 31 7.41 5.63 -4.57
N SER A 32 7.36 4.41 -4.04
CA SER A 32 8.38 3.40 -4.30
C SER A 32 8.49 3.16 -5.80
N GLU A 33 9.71 3.01 -6.31
CA GLU A 33 9.93 2.79 -7.74
C GLU A 33 9.43 1.41 -8.20
N TYR A 34 9.37 0.43 -7.29
CA TYR A 34 8.97 -0.94 -7.58
C TYR A 34 8.17 -1.57 -6.43
N ILE A 35 7.44 -2.63 -6.75
CA ILE A 35 6.72 -3.50 -5.81
C ILE A 35 7.67 -4.65 -5.44
N SER A 36 7.97 -4.83 -4.16
CA SER A 36 8.74 -6.00 -3.70
C SER A 36 7.94 -7.30 -3.83
N LEU A 37 8.60 -8.45 -3.91
CA LEU A 37 7.89 -9.74 -3.98
C LEU A 37 7.02 -10.02 -2.75
N ASP A 38 7.48 -9.59 -1.55
CA ASP A 38 6.71 -9.74 -0.31
C ASP A 38 5.44 -8.87 -0.29
N GLU A 39 5.53 -7.64 -0.80
CA GLU A 39 4.37 -6.77 -0.96
C GLU A 39 3.41 -7.29 -2.03
N LEU A 40 3.93 -7.81 -3.13
CA LEU A 40 3.13 -8.43 -4.19
C LEU A 40 2.34 -9.63 -3.65
N LYS A 41 2.97 -10.47 -2.82
CA LYS A 41 2.28 -11.55 -2.12
C LYS A 41 1.18 -11.01 -1.19
N SER A 42 1.49 -9.99 -0.39
CA SER A 42 0.49 -9.35 0.50
C SER A 42 -0.69 -8.75 -0.28
N LEU A 43 -0.45 -8.22 -1.49
CA LEU A 43 -1.50 -7.75 -2.39
C LEU A 43 -2.33 -8.91 -2.94
N SER A 44 -1.70 -10.02 -3.34
CA SER A 44 -2.41 -11.20 -3.86
C SER A 44 -3.40 -11.80 -2.85
N GLU A 45 -3.07 -11.74 -1.55
CA GLU A 45 -3.96 -12.21 -0.47
C GLU A 45 -5.27 -11.42 -0.37
N LYS A 46 -5.34 -10.19 -0.91
CA LYS A 46 -6.59 -9.41 -0.99
C LYS A 46 -7.52 -9.92 -2.10
N GLY A 47 -6.97 -10.60 -3.12
CA GLY A 47 -7.71 -11.16 -4.26
C GLY A 47 -8.68 -10.16 -4.88
N VAL A 48 -9.97 -10.54 -4.94
CA VAL A 48 -11.06 -9.73 -5.52
C VAL A 48 -11.34 -8.39 -4.79
N SER A 49 -10.72 -8.16 -3.62
CA SER A 49 -10.85 -6.91 -2.88
C SER A 49 -9.83 -5.85 -3.31
N LEU A 50 -8.92 -6.19 -4.23
CA LEU A 50 -7.93 -5.25 -4.76
C LEU A 50 -8.60 -4.08 -5.50
N ASN A 51 -8.09 -2.88 -5.25
CA ASN A 51 -8.51 -1.64 -5.88
C ASN A 51 -7.30 -0.81 -6.36
N TRP A 52 -7.55 0.27 -7.09
CA TRP A 52 -6.49 1.15 -7.61
C TRP A 52 -5.63 1.78 -6.51
N ASP A 53 -6.24 2.10 -5.35
CA ASP A 53 -5.58 2.82 -4.26
C ASP A 53 -4.59 1.96 -3.49
N ASP A 54 -4.77 0.63 -3.50
CA ASP A 54 -3.80 -0.32 -2.97
C ASP A 54 -2.39 -0.17 -3.59
N PHE A 55 -2.32 0.48 -4.76
CA PHE A 55 -1.09 0.68 -5.52
C PHE A 55 -0.59 2.13 -5.55
N ASN A 56 -1.29 3.09 -4.91
CA ASN A 56 -0.94 4.52 -4.98
C ASN A 56 0.43 4.86 -4.37
N LYS A 57 0.97 3.98 -3.52
CA LYS A 57 2.32 4.13 -2.95
C LYS A 57 3.45 3.74 -3.92
N TYR A 58 3.14 3.23 -5.10
CA TYR A 58 4.12 2.84 -6.11
C TYR A 58 4.06 3.76 -7.33
N SER A 59 5.21 4.01 -7.92
CA SER A 59 5.31 4.69 -9.21
C SER A 59 4.79 3.77 -10.33
N PHE A 60 4.09 4.35 -11.30
CA PHE A 60 3.60 3.62 -12.47
C PHE A 60 3.76 4.43 -13.76
N GLU A 61 3.81 3.71 -14.87
CA GLU A 61 3.66 4.26 -16.21
C GLU A 61 2.21 4.07 -16.67
N ASP A 62 1.56 5.15 -17.11
CA ASP A 62 0.26 5.05 -17.78
C ASP A 62 0.49 4.74 -19.26
N ILE A 63 0.06 3.55 -19.67
CA ILE A 63 0.19 3.06 -21.05
C ILE A 63 -1.17 2.92 -21.73
N GLY A 64 -2.22 3.48 -21.12
CA GLY A 64 -3.59 3.38 -21.60
C GLY A 64 -3.90 4.29 -22.79
N SER A 65 -4.77 3.83 -23.67
CA SER A 65 -5.41 4.65 -24.71
C SER A 65 -6.89 4.32 -24.78
N GLY A 66 -7.72 5.13 -24.10
CA GLY A 66 -9.16 4.90 -23.97
C GLY A 66 -9.56 3.95 -22.83
N LEU A 67 -8.59 3.28 -22.21
CA LEU A 67 -8.70 2.53 -20.95
C LEU A 67 -7.64 3.02 -19.98
N TYR A 68 -7.89 2.88 -18.68
CA TYR A 68 -6.84 3.06 -17.68
C TYR A 68 -5.99 1.81 -17.65
N ILE A 69 -4.69 1.94 -17.94
CA ILE A 69 -3.73 0.84 -17.85
C ILE A 69 -2.49 1.35 -17.13
N ARG A 70 -2.32 0.91 -15.88
CA ARG A 70 -1.16 1.26 -15.06
C ARG A 70 -0.16 0.11 -15.08
N LYS A 71 1.09 0.42 -15.44
CA LYS A 71 2.22 -0.51 -15.43
C LYS A 71 3.16 -0.18 -14.27
N TYR A 72 3.30 -1.13 -13.35
CA TYR A 72 4.21 -1.03 -12.21
C TYR A 72 5.41 -1.94 -12.42
N LYS A 73 6.57 -1.51 -11.94
CA LYS A 73 7.75 -2.38 -11.86
C LYS A 73 7.60 -3.30 -10.64
N ILE A 74 7.97 -4.56 -10.80
CA ILE A 74 8.14 -5.50 -9.70
C ILE A 74 9.65 -5.77 -9.56
N GLU A 75 10.08 -6.06 -8.34
CA GLU A 75 11.39 -6.65 -8.08
C GLU A 75 11.65 -7.87 -8.98
N GLY A 76 12.89 -8.04 -9.43
CA GLY A 76 13.27 -9.14 -10.35
C GLY A 76 12.96 -8.88 -11.83
N GLY A 77 12.47 -7.69 -12.19
CA GLY A 77 12.26 -7.28 -13.60
C GLY A 77 10.89 -7.61 -14.17
N HIS A 78 10.02 -8.26 -13.39
CA HIS A 78 8.62 -8.49 -13.74
C HIS A 78 7.81 -7.19 -13.72
N GLN A 79 6.61 -7.23 -14.30
CA GLN A 79 5.72 -6.07 -14.36
C GLN A 79 4.33 -6.43 -13.84
N LEU A 80 3.67 -5.49 -13.16
CA LEU A 80 2.26 -5.60 -12.84
C LEU A 80 1.46 -4.70 -13.77
N LEU A 81 0.45 -5.24 -14.43
CA LEU A 81 -0.51 -4.50 -15.24
C LEU A 81 -1.88 -4.51 -14.58
N ILE A 82 -2.43 -3.32 -14.37
CA ILE A 82 -3.77 -3.09 -13.83
C ILE A 82 -4.58 -2.37 -14.89
N ARG A 83 -5.70 -2.95 -15.31
CA ARG A 83 -6.55 -2.36 -16.36
C ARG A 83 -8.02 -2.26 -15.98
N GLY A 84 -8.67 -1.19 -16.41
CA GLY A 84 -10.10 -0.99 -16.23
C GLY A 84 -10.65 0.24 -16.97
N LYS A 85 -11.97 0.33 -17.05
CA LYS A 85 -12.67 1.42 -17.78
C LYS A 85 -12.83 2.71 -16.97
N SER A 86 -12.73 2.62 -15.65
CA SER A 86 -12.88 3.76 -14.73
C SER A 86 -11.99 3.58 -13.50
N LEU A 87 -11.50 4.68 -12.95
CA LEU A 87 -10.82 4.72 -11.65
C LEU A 87 -11.81 4.72 -10.47
N GLU A 88 -13.10 5.00 -10.73
CA GLU A 88 -14.15 4.99 -9.70
C GLU A 88 -14.68 3.57 -9.39
N ASN A 89 -14.39 2.61 -10.27
CA ASN A 89 -14.73 1.20 -10.09
C ASN A 89 -13.45 0.38 -9.86
N PRO A 90 -13.54 -0.81 -9.22
CA PRO A 90 -12.41 -1.72 -9.13
C PRO A 90 -11.81 -2.03 -10.51
N PRO A 91 -10.49 -2.31 -10.57
CA PRO A 91 -9.86 -2.81 -11.79
C PRO A 91 -10.61 -4.01 -12.35
N GLU A 92 -10.70 -4.09 -13.67
CA GLU A 92 -11.33 -5.24 -14.32
C GLU A 92 -10.37 -6.43 -14.35
N GLN A 93 -9.06 -6.19 -14.52
CA GLN A 93 -8.05 -7.24 -14.59
C GLN A 93 -6.74 -6.75 -13.97
N ILE A 94 -6.07 -7.64 -13.24
CA ILE A 94 -4.79 -7.41 -12.58
C ILE A 94 -3.90 -8.61 -12.89
N PHE A 95 -2.79 -8.40 -13.58
CA PHE A 95 -1.93 -9.51 -14.00
C PHE A 95 -0.44 -9.14 -13.92
N ILE A 96 0.37 -10.15 -13.64
CA ILE A 96 1.83 -10.08 -13.68
C ILE A 96 2.27 -10.47 -15.08
N VAL A 97 3.25 -9.74 -15.62
CA VAL A 97 3.94 -10.07 -16.86
C VAL A 97 5.38 -10.42 -16.51
N ASP A 98 5.81 -11.62 -16.85
CA ASP A 98 7.20 -12.04 -16.68
C ASP A 98 8.12 -11.45 -17.77
N GLU A 99 9.43 -11.70 -17.66
CA GLU A 99 10.43 -11.25 -18.63
C GLU A 99 10.21 -11.77 -20.06
N ASN A 100 9.48 -12.89 -20.21
CA ASN A 100 9.16 -13.52 -21.49
C ASN A 100 7.83 -13.03 -22.07
N GLY A 101 7.11 -12.16 -21.35
CA GLY A 101 5.80 -11.65 -21.74
C GLY A 101 4.63 -12.57 -21.38
N LYS A 102 4.83 -13.60 -20.56
CA LYS A 102 3.74 -14.46 -20.06
C LYS A 102 2.91 -13.69 -19.04
N GLU A 103 1.59 -13.68 -19.22
CA GLU A 103 0.64 -13.06 -18.29
C GLU A 103 0.12 -14.07 -17.25
N LEU A 104 0.10 -13.67 -15.98
CA LEU A 104 -0.46 -14.42 -14.84
C LEU A 104 -1.47 -13.55 -14.10
N ASP A 105 -2.73 -14.00 -13.99
CA ASP A 105 -3.77 -13.27 -13.25
C ASP A 105 -3.49 -13.28 -11.73
N LEU A 106 -3.38 -12.11 -11.12
CA LEU A 106 -3.09 -11.94 -9.69
C LEU A 106 -4.32 -12.17 -8.81
N THR A 107 -5.53 -12.05 -9.36
CA THR A 107 -6.79 -12.18 -8.60
C THR A 107 -7.26 -13.62 -8.49
N GLN A 108 -6.68 -14.53 -9.28
CA GLN A 108 -6.92 -15.96 -9.17
C GLN A 108 -5.96 -16.59 -8.16
N ASP A 109 -6.39 -17.67 -7.50
CA ASP A 109 -5.62 -18.45 -6.50
C ASP A 109 -4.38 -19.17 -7.07
N ASN A 110 -3.76 -18.67 -8.15
CA ASN A 110 -2.50 -19.18 -8.71
C ASN A 110 -1.28 -18.70 -7.92
N LEU A 111 -1.35 -18.83 -6.59
CA LEU A 111 -0.26 -18.49 -5.68
C LEU A 111 1.01 -19.31 -5.97
N SER A 112 0.89 -20.53 -6.49
CA SER A 112 2.02 -21.38 -6.83
C SER A 112 2.93 -20.75 -7.89
N GLU A 113 2.36 -20.11 -8.92
CA GLU A 113 3.15 -19.47 -9.99
C GLU A 113 3.83 -18.18 -9.50
N LEU A 114 3.32 -17.56 -8.43
CA LEU A 114 3.93 -16.37 -7.81
C LEU A 114 5.22 -16.73 -7.06
N TYR A 115 5.31 -17.94 -6.49
CA TYR A 115 6.53 -18.42 -5.82
C TYR A 115 7.67 -18.78 -6.79
N ASP A 116 7.36 -18.91 -8.09
CA ASP A 116 8.33 -19.21 -9.14
C ASP A 116 8.98 -17.94 -9.71
N LEU A 117 8.58 -16.74 -9.29
CA LEU A 117 9.11 -15.43 -9.74
C LEU A 117 10.52 -15.09 -9.18
N LYS A 118 11.37 -16.09 -8.97
CA LYS A 118 12.68 -15.98 -8.32
C LYS A 118 13.82 -15.50 -9.21
#